data_AF-A0A7X9PLS7-F1
#
_entry.id   AF-A0A7X9PLS7-F1
#
_cell.length_a   1.000
_cell.length_b   1.000
_cell.length_c   1.000
_cell.angle_alpha   90.00
_cell.angle_beta   90.00
_cell.angle_gamma   90.00
#
_symmetry.space_group_name_H-M   'P 1'
#
loop_
_entity.id
_entity.type
_entity.pdbx_description
1 polymer ?
#
loop_
_entity_poly.entity_id
_entity_poly.type
_entity_poly.pdbx_seq_one_letter_code
_entity_poly.pdbx_strand_id
1 'polypeptide(L)'
;MKKKVTLLFILASLVLISGTFTSCKKKEGCTDKTALNYDPDAEKDDGSCQYCTDCDTSTVTLQGSITTSQTLKANHKYILKGFVYVESGATLTIEPGTIIKGDKDTKGSLIIKRGGKINAVGTSSKPIVFTSNKPAGQRDYGDWGGIIICGKAPVNLPGGEGLIEGGPDAYFGGNDPHDNSGKMKYVRIEFAGIAFQPNQEINGLTFAGVGDQTEIDYVQVSYNGDDSYEFFGGTVNVKHLIAFRGWDDEFDTDNGWSGMAQFCLGLRDHNIADQSGSNGFESDNDAQGTLAEPFTKGIFCNVTLLGPINPNNTTYNQQFKRAAHLRRNTKLKVFNSVLVGFPVGLLIDGTLAETNAQNGELIFKDNVLSGCVTNLAVASGSTFDISTWFNAQGQNNQILSLSGLMLNSNTWNLNNPFLLPQA
;
A
#
# COMPACT_ATOMS: atom_id res chain seq x y z
N MET A 1 -85.72 38.46 -34.61
CA MET A 1 -85.78 36.98 -34.68
C MET A 1 -84.67 36.39 -33.82
N LYS A 2 -85.03 35.53 -32.87
CA LYS A 2 -84.17 34.93 -31.82
C LYS A 2 -82.96 34.17 -32.39
N LYS A 3 -81.78 34.29 -31.76
CA LYS A 3 -80.71 33.26 -31.66
C LYS A 3 -79.79 33.67 -30.48
N LYS A 4 -80.08 33.15 -29.28
CA LYS A 4 -79.36 32.09 -28.54
C LYS A 4 -77.96 32.49 -28.05
N VAL A 5 -77.91 32.77 -26.74
CA VAL A 5 -76.73 32.92 -25.89
C VAL A 5 -76.13 31.54 -25.62
N THR A 6 -74.81 31.41 -25.70
CA THR A 6 -74.05 30.29 -25.13
C THR A 6 -72.86 30.85 -24.35
N LEU A 7 -72.91 30.67 -23.03
CA LEU A 7 -71.88 31.05 -22.06
C LEU A 7 -70.92 29.85 -21.90
N LEU A 8 -69.63 30.06 -22.16
CA LEU A 8 -68.61 29.01 -22.04
C LEU A 8 -67.93 29.13 -20.66
N PHE A 9 -68.05 28.08 -19.83
CA PHE A 9 -67.34 27.94 -18.56
C PHE A 9 -65.91 27.45 -18.81
N ILE A 10 -64.90 28.15 -18.29
CA ILE A 10 -63.50 27.70 -18.26
C ILE A 10 -63.26 26.99 -16.92
N LEU A 11 -63.02 25.68 -16.97
CA LEU A 11 -62.60 24.86 -15.83
C LEU A 11 -61.09 25.03 -15.62
N ALA A 12 -60.68 25.46 -14.43
CA ALA A 12 -59.29 25.44 -13.99
C ALA A 12 -58.97 24.07 -13.38
N SER A 13 -58.14 23.27 -14.06
CA SER A 13 -57.61 22.00 -13.56
C SER A 13 -56.37 22.24 -12.70
N LEU A 14 -56.52 22.08 -11.38
CA LEU A 14 -55.43 22.04 -10.41
C LEU A 14 -54.70 20.68 -10.52
N VAL A 15 -53.49 20.67 -11.07
CA VAL A 15 -52.64 19.47 -11.11
C VAL A 15 -51.93 19.36 -9.76
N LEU A 16 -52.39 18.44 -8.90
CA LEU A 16 -51.64 18.01 -7.70
C LEU A 16 -50.47 17.13 -8.16
N ILE A 17 -49.25 17.68 -8.11
CA ILE A 17 -48.03 16.90 -8.23
C ILE A 17 -47.79 16.20 -6.89
N SER A 18 -48.13 14.92 -6.81
CA SER A 18 -47.74 14.05 -5.68
C SER A 18 -46.24 13.74 -5.81
N GLY A 19 -45.40 14.62 -5.26
CA GLY A 19 -43.99 14.33 -5.06
C GLY A 19 -43.84 13.20 -4.05
N THR A 20 -43.48 12.01 -4.51
CA THR A 20 -42.98 10.94 -3.64
C THR A 20 -41.62 11.38 -3.10
N PHE A 21 -41.58 11.90 -1.88
CA PHE A 21 -40.35 12.07 -1.13
C PHE A 21 -39.81 10.66 -0.84
N THR A 22 -38.88 10.19 -1.67
CA THR A 22 -38.08 9.02 -1.35
C THR A 22 -37.20 9.41 -0.17
N SER A 23 -37.66 9.11 1.04
CA SER A 23 -36.86 9.21 2.25
C SER A 23 -35.53 8.50 2.00
N CYS A 24 -34.40 9.23 2.06
CA CYS A 24 -33.09 8.62 2.26
C CYS A 24 -33.21 7.75 3.51
N LYS A 25 -33.29 6.42 3.34
CA LYS A 25 -33.23 5.52 4.48
C LYS A 25 -31.79 5.62 4.99
N LYS A 26 -31.65 6.20 6.18
CA LYS A 26 -30.41 6.17 6.95
C LYS A 26 -29.90 4.73 6.99
N LYS A 27 -28.61 4.51 6.70
CA LYS A 27 -28.00 3.19 6.82
C LYS A 27 -28.13 2.75 8.28
N GLU A 28 -28.80 1.63 8.48
CA GLU A 28 -29.03 1.03 9.80
C GLU A 28 -27.90 0.02 10.06
N GLY A 29 -27.37 0.02 11.28
CA GLY A 29 -26.25 -0.82 11.71
C GLY A 29 -25.78 -0.41 13.10
N CYS A 30 -24.83 -1.13 13.69
CA CYS A 30 -24.35 -0.77 15.03
C CYS A 30 -23.60 0.57 15.01
N THR A 31 -24.12 1.56 15.74
CA THR A 31 -23.50 2.91 15.83
C THR A 31 -22.53 3.07 17.00
N ASP A 32 -22.39 2.07 17.87
CA ASP A 32 -21.48 2.14 19.01
C ASP A 32 -20.05 1.77 18.61
N LYS A 33 -19.14 2.75 18.67
CA LYS A 33 -17.70 2.61 18.36
C LYS A 33 -16.97 1.56 19.19
N THR A 34 -17.56 1.10 20.29
CA THR A 34 -17.00 0.10 21.19
C THR A 34 -17.47 -1.33 20.89
N ALA A 35 -18.51 -1.50 20.06
CA ALA A 35 -19.01 -2.80 19.66
C ALA A 35 -18.10 -3.47 18.62
N LEU A 36 -18.07 -4.81 18.64
CA LEU A 36 -17.28 -5.63 17.72
C LEU A 36 -17.72 -5.52 16.26
N ASN A 37 -18.96 -5.10 16.03
CA ASN A 37 -19.57 -4.92 14.72
C ASN A 37 -19.96 -3.45 14.45
N TYR A 38 -19.23 -2.49 15.04
CA TYR A 38 -19.41 -1.07 14.74
C TYR A 38 -19.37 -0.81 13.23
N ASP A 39 -20.42 -0.18 12.71
CA ASP A 39 -20.52 0.27 11.31
C ASP A 39 -20.29 1.79 11.27
N PRO A 40 -19.15 2.27 10.75
CA PRO A 40 -18.85 3.69 10.71
C PRO A 40 -19.79 4.49 9.79
N ASP A 41 -20.50 3.83 8.87
CA ASP A 41 -21.45 4.49 7.97
C ASP A 41 -22.90 4.38 8.48
N ALA A 42 -23.16 3.67 9.60
CA ALA A 42 -24.49 3.60 10.18
C ALA A 42 -24.87 4.96 10.78
N GLU A 43 -25.98 5.53 10.30
CA GLU A 43 -26.53 6.79 10.80
C GLU A 43 -27.62 6.56 11.85
N LYS A 44 -28.02 5.31 12.05
CA LYS A 44 -29.06 4.91 13.01
C LYS A 44 -28.73 3.52 13.56
N ASP A 45 -28.73 3.41 14.88
CA ASP A 45 -28.56 2.12 15.56
C ASP A 45 -29.74 1.20 15.26
N ASP A 46 -29.43 -0.03 14.84
CA ASP A 46 -30.40 -1.10 14.60
C ASP A 46 -30.51 -2.08 15.78
N GLY A 47 -29.74 -1.84 16.85
CA GLY A 47 -29.69 -2.71 18.03
C GLY A 47 -28.88 -3.98 17.81
N SER A 48 -28.17 -4.10 16.69
CA SER A 48 -27.32 -5.26 16.38
C SER A 48 -25.96 -5.23 17.09
N CYS A 49 -25.64 -4.18 17.86
CA CYS A 49 -24.34 -4.03 18.50
C CYS A 49 -23.95 -5.25 19.34
N GLN A 50 -22.91 -5.94 18.88
CA GLN A 50 -22.29 -7.08 19.53
C GLN A 50 -21.21 -6.57 20.45
N TYR A 51 -21.50 -6.60 21.75
CA TYR A 51 -20.51 -6.34 22.78
C TYR A 51 -19.91 -7.64 23.24
N CYS A 52 -18.62 -7.61 23.46
CA CYS A 52 -17.91 -8.76 23.98
C CYS A 52 -18.14 -8.83 25.49
N THR A 53 -18.99 -9.74 25.94
CA THR A 53 -19.33 -9.92 27.36
C THR A 53 -18.18 -10.47 28.20
N ASP A 54 -17.16 -11.05 27.54
CA ASP A 54 -15.93 -11.60 28.13
C ASP A 54 -14.64 -11.01 27.52
N CYS A 55 -14.71 -9.83 26.90
CA CYS A 55 -13.48 -9.14 26.49
C CYS A 55 -12.89 -8.48 27.71
N ASP A 56 -11.74 -8.99 28.13
CA ASP A 56 -10.89 -8.23 29.02
C ASP A 56 -10.51 -6.93 28.29
N THR A 57 -11.00 -5.81 28.80
CA THR A 57 -10.61 -4.48 28.31
C THR A 57 -9.14 -4.15 28.61
N SER A 58 -8.43 -5.01 29.36
CA SER A 58 -7.01 -4.88 29.56
C SER A 58 -6.27 -4.95 28.23
N THR A 59 -5.41 -3.96 28.01
CA THR A 59 -4.51 -3.95 26.87
C THR A 59 -3.27 -4.76 27.25
N VAL A 60 -3.00 -5.83 26.53
CA VAL A 60 -1.82 -6.67 26.77
C VAL A 60 -0.61 -6.01 26.13
N THR A 61 0.41 -5.72 26.93
CA THR A 61 1.67 -5.15 26.42
C THR A 61 2.59 -6.26 25.92
N LEU A 62 3.00 -6.16 24.67
CA LEU A 62 4.04 -6.96 24.05
C LEU A 62 5.32 -6.10 24.00
N GLN A 63 6.41 -6.60 24.55
CA GLN A 63 7.70 -5.89 24.62
C GLN A 63 8.85 -6.90 24.66
N GLY A 64 9.99 -6.56 24.07
CA GLY A 64 11.16 -7.42 24.05
C GLY A 64 10.96 -8.68 23.19
N SER A 65 11.58 -9.80 23.61
CA SER A 65 11.62 -11.03 22.81
C SER A 65 10.51 -12.02 23.15
N ILE A 66 9.81 -12.47 22.13
CA ILE A 66 8.88 -13.60 22.11
C ILE A 66 9.68 -14.85 21.73
N THR A 67 10.15 -15.58 22.75
CA THR A 67 10.97 -16.79 22.59
C THR A 67 10.16 -18.08 22.54
N THR A 68 8.88 -18.02 22.91
CA THR A 68 7.94 -19.15 22.88
C THR A 68 6.73 -18.77 22.05
N SER A 69 6.29 -19.69 21.19
CA SER A 69 5.09 -19.49 20.37
C SER A 69 3.87 -19.13 21.22
N GLN A 70 3.14 -18.12 20.80
CA GLN A 70 1.94 -17.65 21.49
C GLN A 70 0.86 -17.20 20.50
N THR A 71 -0.38 -17.14 20.99
CA THR A 71 -1.54 -16.70 20.20
C THR A 71 -2.12 -15.42 20.78
N LEU A 72 -2.22 -14.38 19.96
CA LEU A 72 -2.96 -13.17 20.25
C LEU A 72 -4.44 -13.42 19.93
N LYS A 73 -5.29 -13.23 20.94
CA LYS A 73 -6.73 -13.53 20.89
C LYS A 73 -7.53 -12.29 20.51
N ALA A 74 -8.55 -12.47 19.69
CA ALA A 74 -9.36 -11.34 19.20
C ALA A 74 -10.18 -10.63 20.30
N ASN A 75 -10.34 -11.26 21.47
CA ASN A 75 -11.03 -10.68 22.61
C ASN A 75 -10.15 -9.76 23.49
N HIS A 76 -8.88 -9.54 23.11
CA HIS A 76 -7.99 -8.59 23.76
C HIS A 76 -7.52 -7.53 22.76
N LYS A 77 -7.08 -6.39 23.30
CA LYS A 77 -6.29 -5.42 22.54
C LYS A 77 -4.83 -5.55 22.93
N TYR A 78 -3.94 -5.40 21.96
CA TYR A 78 -2.50 -5.51 22.19
C TYR A 78 -1.82 -4.16 21.95
N ILE A 79 -0.70 -3.91 22.65
CA ILE A 79 0.19 -2.79 22.35
C ILE A 79 1.63 -3.30 22.23
N LEU A 80 2.30 -2.95 21.13
CA LEU A 80 3.73 -3.16 20.89
C LEU A 80 4.49 -1.99 21.51
N LYS A 81 5.38 -2.27 22.45
CA LYS A 81 6.19 -1.26 23.13
C LYS A 81 7.68 -1.51 22.90
N GLY A 82 8.35 -0.54 22.28
CA GLY A 82 9.69 -0.69 21.73
C GLY A 82 9.76 -1.75 20.63
N PHE A 83 10.94 -2.34 20.43
CA PHE A 83 11.11 -3.44 19.49
C PHE A 83 10.61 -4.75 20.11
N VAL A 84 9.62 -5.35 19.44
CA VAL A 84 9.05 -6.65 19.80
C VAL A 84 9.58 -7.69 18.82
N TYR A 85 10.44 -8.58 19.28
CA TYR A 85 11.08 -9.60 18.46
C TYR A 85 10.34 -10.93 18.54
N VAL A 86 9.99 -11.52 17.40
CA VAL A 86 9.63 -12.94 17.33
C VAL A 86 10.91 -13.71 17.01
N GLU A 87 11.43 -14.43 17.99
CA GLU A 87 12.72 -15.08 17.91
C GLU A 87 12.67 -16.37 17.09
N SER A 88 13.86 -16.84 16.67
CA SER A 88 14.00 -18.11 15.95
C SER A 88 13.32 -19.27 16.70
N GLY A 89 12.48 -20.02 15.99
CA GLY A 89 11.73 -21.16 16.54
C GLY A 89 10.40 -20.79 17.19
N ALA A 90 10.12 -19.51 17.43
CA ALA A 90 8.83 -19.03 17.90
C ALA A 90 7.90 -18.70 16.72
N THR A 91 6.60 -18.86 16.94
CA THR A 91 5.55 -18.40 16.02
C THR A 91 4.57 -17.51 16.78
N LEU A 92 4.38 -16.28 16.29
CA LEU A 92 3.32 -15.39 16.75
C LEU A 92 2.07 -15.63 15.89
N THR A 93 1.05 -16.28 16.49
CA THR A 93 -0.25 -16.47 15.84
C THR A 93 -1.20 -15.36 16.25
N ILE A 94 -1.98 -14.82 15.32
CA ILE A 94 -2.91 -13.72 15.57
C ILE A 94 -4.28 -14.10 15.02
N GLU A 95 -5.30 -14.10 15.88
CA GLU A 95 -6.66 -14.45 15.47
C GLU A 95 -7.31 -13.36 14.61
N PRO A 96 -8.21 -13.72 13.67
CA PRO A 96 -8.99 -12.76 12.89
C PRO A 96 -9.71 -11.72 13.76
N GLY A 97 -9.67 -10.45 13.36
CA GLY A 97 -10.30 -9.35 14.09
C GLY A 97 -9.49 -8.81 15.27
N THR A 98 -8.29 -9.34 15.54
CA THR A 98 -7.42 -8.80 16.59
C THR A 98 -6.93 -7.39 16.24
N ILE A 99 -6.93 -6.49 17.22
CA ILE A 99 -6.37 -5.14 17.11
C ILE A 99 -5.06 -5.07 17.90
N ILE A 100 -4.00 -4.70 17.21
CA ILE A 100 -2.66 -4.50 17.75
C ILE A 100 -2.27 -3.04 17.53
N LYS A 101 -1.77 -2.38 18.58
CA LYS A 101 -1.38 -0.97 18.53
C LYS A 101 0.13 -0.82 18.59
N GLY A 102 0.73 0.01 17.76
CA GLY A 102 2.11 0.46 17.96
C GLY A 102 2.16 1.63 18.93
N ASP A 103 3.03 1.57 19.94
CA ASP A 103 3.22 2.65 20.89
C ASP A 103 4.08 3.79 20.30
N LYS A 104 3.52 5.00 20.21
CA LYS A 104 4.22 6.15 19.62
C LYS A 104 5.49 6.54 20.33
N ASP A 105 5.43 6.63 21.66
CA ASP A 105 6.53 7.18 22.44
C ASP A 105 7.79 6.30 22.37
N THR A 106 7.59 4.98 22.21
CA THR A 106 8.69 4.02 22.08
C THR A 106 8.97 3.58 20.64
N LYS A 107 8.29 4.16 19.65
CA LYS A 107 8.33 3.73 18.24
C LYS A 107 8.09 2.22 18.11
N GLY A 108 7.03 1.75 18.77
CA GLY A 108 6.68 0.33 18.88
C GLY A 108 6.71 -0.37 17.52
N SER A 109 7.31 -1.55 17.44
CA SER A 109 7.56 -2.25 16.18
C SER A 109 7.48 -3.75 16.36
N LEU A 110 6.96 -4.46 15.34
CA LEU A 110 6.95 -5.92 15.31
C LEU A 110 8.03 -6.43 14.35
N ILE A 111 8.96 -7.23 14.85
CA ILE A 111 10.11 -7.70 14.09
C ILE A 111 10.16 -9.22 14.15
N ILE A 112 9.94 -9.87 13.01
CA ILE A 112 10.07 -11.32 12.88
C ILE A 112 11.51 -11.61 12.50
N LYS A 113 12.34 -12.09 13.44
CA LYS A 113 13.76 -12.38 13.18
C LYS A 113 13.89 -13.65 12.33
N ARG A 114 15.06 -13.83 11.68
CA ARG A 114 15.39 -15.06 10.94
C ARG A 114 15.01 -16.32 11.72
N GLY A 115 14.19 -17.19 11.12
CA GLY A 115 13.70 -18.43 11.73
C GLY A 115 12.52 -18.28 12.69
N GLY A 116 12.11 -17.07 13.05
CA GLY A 116 10.83 -16.77 13.67
C GLY A 116 9.71 -16.74 12.62
N LYS A 117 8.45 -16.86 13.05
CA LYS A 117 7.31 -16.86 12.14
C LYS A 117 6.15 -16.01 12.62
N ILE A 118 5.43 -15.42 11.67
CA ILE A 118 4.12 -14.80 11.90
C ILE A 118 3.02 -15.65 11.26
N ASN A 119 1.91 -15.84 11.96
CA ASN A 119 0.69 -16.43 11.40
C ASN A 119 -0.49 -15.49 11.68
N ALA A 120 -0.63 -14.48 10.82
CA ALA A 120 -1.64 -13.43 10.91
C ALA A 120 -2.63 -13.58 9.74
N VAL A 121 -3.63 -14.44 9.92
CA VAL A 121 -4.61 -14.78 8.87
C VAL A 121 -5.98 -14.30 9.32
N GLY A 122 -6.35 -13.08 8.91
CA GLY A 122 -7.68 -12.52 9.07
C GLY A 122 -8.67 -12.97 7.98
N THR A 123 -9.83 -12.31 7.93
CA THR A 123 -10.80 -12.45 6.84
C THR A 123 -11.26 -11.08 6.35
N SER A 124 -11.88 -11.00 5.17
CA SER A 124 -12.45 -9.74 4.67
C SER A 124 -13.44 -9.09 5.65
N SER A 125 -14.21 -9.89 6.40
CA SER A 125 -15.13 -9.42 7.44
C SER A 125 -14.48 -9.14 8.80
N LYS A 126 -13.30 -9.71 9.06
CA LYS A 126 -12.58 -9.60 10.34
C LYS A 126 -11.08 -9.47 10.06
N PRO A 127 -10.64 -8.36 9.45
CA PRO A 127 -9.22 -8.15 9.18
C PRO A 127 -8.47 -8.03 10.51
N ILE A 128 -7.20 -8.42 10.52
CA ILE A 128 -6.29 -8.09 11.62
C ILE A 128 -5.83 -6.65 11.40
N VAL A 129 -5.85 -5.82 12.44
CA VAL A 129 -5.52 -4.39 12.32
C VAL A 129 -4.33 -4.06 13.23
N PHE A 130 -3.24 -3.63 12.60
CA PHE A 130 -2.13 -2.95 13.23
C PHE A 130 -2.29 -1.43 13.05
N THR A 131 -2.29 -0.65 14.13
CA THR A 131 -2.58 0.78 14.07
C THR A 131 -1.89 1.58 15.18
N SER A 132 -1.99 2.90 15.15
CA SER A 132 -1.43 3.77 16.19
C SER A 132 -2.12 3.60 17.57
N ASN A 133 -1.36 3.75 18.65
CA ASN A 133 -1.90 3.82 20.00
C ASN A 133 -2.67 5.13 20.30
N LYS A 134 -2.54 6.16 19.45
CA LYS A 134 -3.20 7.45 19.62
C LYS A 134 -4.72 7.35 19.43
N PRO A 135 -5.50 8.22 20.12
CA PRO A 135 -6.94 8.30 19.91
C PRO A 135 -7.29 8.58 18.44
N ALA A 136 -8.43 8.06 17.97
CA ALA A 136 -8.92 8.38 16.63
C ALA A 136 -9.07 9.90 16.45
N GLY A 137 -8.62 10.42 15.31
CA GLY A 137 -8.53 11.87 15.04
C GLY A 137 -7.27 12.55 15.59
N GLN A 138 -6.44 11.85 16.36
CA GLN A 138 -5.11 12.31 16.81
C GLN A 138 -3.98 11.39 16.32
N ARG A 139 -4.30 10.49 15.38
CA ARG A 139 -3.31 9.63 14.74
C ARG A 139 -2.65 10.40 13.61
N ASP A 140 -1.37 10.16 13.45
CA ASP A 140 -0.57 10.80 12.42
C ASP A 140 0.33 9.79 11.72
N TYR A 141 0.85 10.20 10.57
CA TYR A 141 1.83 9.45 9.82
C TYR A 141 3.08 9.19 10.69
N GLY A 142 3.59 7.96 10.66
CA GLY A 142 4.74 7.58 11.48
C GLY A 142 4.50 7.62 12.98
N ASP A 143 3.28 7.33 13.41
CA ASP A 143 2.97 7.18 14.82
C ASP A 143 3.66 5.96 15.43
N TRP A 144 4.05 4.95 14.67
CA TRP A 144 4.78 3.78 15.18
C TRP A 144 5.64 3.18 14.07
N GLY A 145 6.44 2.17 14.42
CA GLY A 145 7.46 1.67 13.51
C GLY A 145 6.93 0.94 12.29
N GLY A 146 6.02 -0.02 12.48
CA GLY A 146 5.58 -0.92 11.41
C GLY A 146 5.97 -2.36 11.69
N ILE A 147 5.98 -3.16 10.62
CA ILE A 147 6.26 -4.59 10.69
C ILE A 147 7.45 -4.92 9.79
N ILE A 148 8.43 -5.62 10.35
CA ILE A 148 9.61 -6.08 9.63
C ILE A 148 9.66 -7.61 9.68
N ILE A 149 9.84 -8.24 8.52
CA ILE A 149 10.02 -9.69 8.40
C ILE A 149 11.43 -9.96 7.87
N CYS A 150 12.28 -10.56 8.69
CA CYS A 150 13.64 -10.96 8.34
C CYS A 150 13.68 -12.45 7.99
N GLY A 151 13.91 -12.77 6.72
CA GLY A 151 14.07 -14.13 6.24
C GLY A 151 15.53 -14.50 5.93
N LYS A 152 15.70 -15.72 5.40
CA LYS A 152 17.01 -16.31 5.05
C LYS A 152 17.28 -16.38 3.54
N ALA A 153 16.44 -15.74 2.73
CA ALA A 153 16.59 -15.73 1.28
C ALA A 153 17.73 -14.81 0.84
N PRO A 154 18.32 -15.07 -0.35
CA PRO A 154 19.45 -14.31 -0.85
C PRO A 154 19.21 -12.81 -0.97
N VAL A 155 20.25 -12.04 -0.65
CA VAL A 155 20.37 -10.59 -0.83
C VAL A 155 21.74 -10.29 -1.43
N ASN A 156 21.92 -9.14 -2.06
CA ASN A 156 23.18 -8.77 -2.72
C ASN A 156 24.10 -7.86 -1.86
N LEU A 157 23.85 -7.81 -0.55
CA LEU A 157 24.70 -7.12 0.41
C LEU A 157 26.02 -7.89 0.65
N PRO A 158 27.11 -7.20 1.06
CA PRO A 158 28.37 -7.85 1.40
C PRO A 158 28.19 -8.97 2.43
N GLY A 159 28.67 -10.18 2.10
CA GLY A 159 28.53 -11.35 2.96
C GLY A 159 27.19 -12.09 2.82
N GLY A 160 26.25 -11.60 1.99
CA GLY A 160 24.95 -12.22 1.78
C GLY A 160 23.96 -12.02 2.92
N GLU A 161 24.22 -11.07 3.82
CA GLU A 161 23.33 -10.70 4.91
C GLU A 161 23.47 -9.21 5.27
N GLY A 162 22.44 -8.67 5.92
CA GLY A 162 22.40 -7.29 6.40
C GLY A 162 21.75 -7.20 7.78
N LEU A 163 22.02 -6.11 8.49
CA LEU A 163 21.30 -5.73 9.70
C LEU A 163 20.22 -4.71 9.30
N ILE A 164 19.00 -4.87 9.84
CA ILE A 164 17.95 -3.87 9.67
C ILE A 164 18.43 -2.52 10.21
N GLU A 165 18.20 -1.46 9.43
CA GLU A 165 18.59 -0.12 9.79
C GLU A 165 17.77 0.47 10.94
N GLY A 166 18.27 1.56 11.52
CA GLY A 166 17.60 2.27 12.61
C GLY A 166 17.82 1.66 14.00
N GLY A 167 18.66 0.62 14.11
CA GLY A 167 19.13 0.05 15.38
C GLY A 167 18.47 -1.23 15.92
N PRO A 168 17.46 -1.88 15.30
CA PRO A 168 17.04 -3.21 15.73
C PRO A 168 18.16 -4.26 15.60
N ASP A 169 18.25 -5.18 16.55
CA ASP A 169 19.12 -6.36 16.46
C ASP A 169 18.42 -7.46 15.65
N ALA A 170 18.30 -7.24 14.34
CA ALA A 170 17.62 -8.16 13.42
C ALA A 170 18.39 -8.28 12.11
N TYR A 171 19.10 -9.39 11.96
CA TYR A 171 19.75 -9.72 10.70
C TYR A 171 18.78 -10.39 9.73
N PHE A 172 18.95 -10.12 8.44
CA PHE A 172 18.25 -10.75 7.32
C PHE A 172 19.23 -11.21 6.25
N GLY A 173 18.76 -12.02 5.31
CA GLY A 173 19.58 -12.57 4.24
C GLY A 173 20.16 -13.95 4.59
N GLY A 174 20.65 -14.63 3.56
CA GLY A 174 21.17 -15.99 3.64
C GLY A 174 21.21 -16.65 2.27
N ASN A 175 21.12 -17.97 2.23
CA ASN A 175 21.21 -18.76 1.01
C ASN A 175 19.97 -19.65 0.77
N ASP A 176 18.87 -19.41 1.49
CA ASP A 176 17.65 -20.21 1.39
C ASP A 176 16.53 -19.42 0.70
N PRO A 177 16.43 -19.47 -0.66
CA PRO A 177 15.37 -18.78 -1.38
C PRO A 177 13.97 -19.32 -1.05
N HIS A 178 13.87 -20.46 -0.37
CA HIS A 178 12.63 -21.11 0.01
C HIS A 178 12.32 -20.95 1.51
N ASP A 179 12.98 -20.01 2.20
CA ASP A 179 12.66 -19.69 3.59
C ASP A 179 11.17 -19.34 3.77
N ASN A 180 10.63 -19.74 4.92
CA ASN A 180 9.23 -19.56 5.26
C ASN A 180 9.11 -18.80 6.59
N SER A 181 8.87 -17.50 6.49
CA SER A 181 8.64 -16.60 7.61
C SER A 181 7.17 -16.57 8.07
N GLY A 182 6.30 -17.36 7.45
CA GLY A 182 4.92 -17.57 7.85
C GLY A 182 3.89 -17.04 6.86
N LYS A 183 2.78 -16.50 7.38
CA LYS A 183 1.61 -16.08 6.60
C LYS A 183 1.02 -14.77 7.10
N MET A 184 0.70 -13.88 6.17
CA MET A 184 -0.05 -12.65 6.42
C MET A 184 -1.20 -12.53 5.40
N LYS A 185 -2.44 -12.55 5.88
CA LYS A 185 -3.62 -12.45 5.02
C LYS A 185 -4.75 -11.63 5.61
N TYR A 186 -5.38 -10.75 4.83
CA TYR A 186 -6.40 -9.80 5.29
C TYR A 186 -5.93 -8.98 6.50
N VAL A 187 -4.83 -8.26 6.30
CA VAL A 187 -4.19 -7.44 7.34
C VAL A 187 -4.20 -5.97 6.91
N ARG A 188 -4.50 -5.08 7.86
CA ARG A 188 -4.37 -3.63 7.71
C ARG A 188 -3.26 -3.14 8.62
N ILE A 189 -2.36 -2.34 8.07
CA ILE A 189 -1.27 -1.66 8.76
C ILE A 189 -1.51 -0.17 8.55
N GLU A 190 -1.67 0.57 9.63
CA GLU A 190 -2.11 1.96 9.59
C GLU A 190 -1.19 2.85 10.43
N PHE A 191 -0.83 4.03 9.93
CA PHE A 191 -0.07 5.04 10.68
C PHE A 191 1.33 4.56 11.13
N ALA A 192 1.87 3.54 10.46
CA ALA A 192 3.23 3.04 10.67
C ALA A 192 4.25 3.96 9.98
N GLY A 193 5.51 3.56 9.92
CA GLY A 193 6.53 4.18 9.08
C GLY A 193 7.23 5.35 9.74
N ILE A 194 8.40 5.17 10.37
CA ILE A 194 9.10 6.24 11.10
C ILE A 194 10.62 6.10 11.05
N ALA A 195 11.31 7.23 10.97
CA ALA A 195 12.74 7.36 11.29
C ALA A 195 13.04 6.85 12.71
N PHE A 196 13.78 5.74 12.85
CA PHE A 196 14.33 5.38 14.17
C PHE A 196 15.51 6.26 14.54
N GLN A 197 16.37 6.54 13.55
CA GLN A 197 17.48 7.50 13.59
C GLN A 197 17.36 8.43 12.35
N PRO A 198 18.05 9.58 12.31
CA PRO A 198 17.99 10.46 11.14
C PRO A 198 18.46 9.73 9.86
N ASN A 199 17.61 9.70 8.82
CA ASN A 199 17.84 9.00 7.54
C ASN A 199 18.01 7.47 7.70
N GLN A 200 17.31 6.88 8.68
CA GLN A 200 17.20 5.44 8.88
C GLN A 200 15.76 5.13 9.29
N GLU A 201 14.91 5.22 8.29
CA GLU A 201 13.48 5.05 8.39
C GLU A 201 13.08 3.58 8.24
N ILE A 202 12.00 3.20 8.90
CA ILE A 202 11.37 1.90 8.67
C ILE A 202 9.95 2.11 8.18
N ASN A 203 9.42 1.08 7.54
CA ASN A 203 8.32 1.19 6.59
C ASN A 203 7.00 0.66 7.16
N GLY A 204 5.95 0.67 6.34
CA GLY A 204 4.70 0.02 6.73
C GLY A 204 4.88 -1.48 6.90
N LEU A 205 5.33 -2.14 5.83
CA LEU A 205 5.70 -3.55 5.83
C LEU A 205 7.01 -3.77 5.08
N THR A 206 8.06 -4.09 5.82
CA THR A 206 9.40 -4.39 5.29
C THR A 206 9.58 -5.88 5.11
N PHE A 207 9.98 -6.30 3.90
CA PHE A 207 10.40 -7.65 3.58
C PHE A 207 11.92 -7.70 3.41
N ALA A 208 12.62 -8.19 4.42
CA ALA A 208 14.07 -8.27 4.39
C ALA A 208 14.54 -9.72 4.21
N GLY A 209 15.04 -10.06 3.03
CA GLY A 209 15.50 -11.41 2.69
C GLY A 209 14.42 -12.48 2.85
N VAL A 210 13.15 -12.17 2.58
CA VAL A 210 12.02 -13.10 2.79
C VAL A 210 11.93 -14.11 1.64
N GLY A 211 11.76 -15.39 1.97
CA GLY A 211 11.71 -16.49 1.00
C GLY A 211 10.33 -16.73 0.37
N ASP A 212 10.32 -17.46 -0.73
CA ASP A 212 9.15 -17.68 -1.59
C ASP A 212 8.07 -18.63 -1.01
N GLN A 213 8.39 -19.30 0.11
CA GLN A 213 7.42 -20.12 0.86
C GLN A 213 6.63 -19.30 1.89
N THR A 214 6.92 -18.00 2.04
CA THR A 214 6.13 -17.08 2.86
C THR A 214 4.90 -16.61 2.08
N GLU A 215 3.71 -16.65 2.71
CA GLU A 215 2.45 -16.29 2.05
C GLU A 215 2.00 -14.88 2.47
N ILE A 216 1.94 -13.95 1.51
CA ILE A 216 1.47 -12.57 1.70
C ILE A 216 0.35 -12.27 0.70
N ASP A 217 -0.86 -12.03 1.21
CA ASP A 217 -2.04 -11.86 0.36
C ASP A 217 -3.07 -10.93 1.01
N TYR A 218 -3.68 -9.98 0.30
CA TYR A 218 -4.65 -9.03 0.87
C TYR A 218 -4.10 -8.25 2.08
N VAL A 219 -3.01 -7.52 1.87
CA VAL A 219 -2.46 -6.63 2.90
C VAL A 219 -2.67 -5.19 2.43
N GLN A 220 -3.13 -4.34 3.34
CA GLN A 220 -3.24 -2.90 3.11
C GLN A 220 -2.32 -2.15 4.07
N VAL A 221 -1.52 -1.24 3.54
CA VAL A 221 -0.76 -0.25 4.28
C VAL A 221 -1.37 1.12 4.02
N SER A 222 -1.59 1.91 5.07
CA SER A 222 -2.21 3.23 4.94
C SER A 222 -1.70 4.26 5.92
N TYR A 223 -1.67 5.52 5.49
CA TYR A 223 -1.17 6.64 6.30
C TYR A 223 0.25 6.38 6.82
N ASN A 224 1.05 5.64 6.05
CA ASN A 224 2.38 5.25 6.45
C ASN A 224 3.32 6.45 6.33
N GLY A 225 4.15 6.70 7.34
CA GLY A 225 5.03 7.86 7.38
C GLY A 225 6.31 7.73 6.56
N ASP A 226 6.47 6.60 5.88
CA ASP A 226 7.55 6.29 4.96
C ASP A 226 7.02 5.44 3.78
N ASP A 227 7.82 4.53 3.24
CA ASP A 227 7.41 3.59 2.21
C ASP A 227 6.30 2.65 2.69
N SER A 228 5.27 2.47 1.87
CA SER A 228 4.19 1.55 2.18
C SER A 228 4.70 0.10 2.25
N TYR A 229 5.48 -0.31 1.25
CA TYR A 229 6.12 -1.62 1.18
C TYR A 229 7.55 -1.46 0.68
N GLU A 230 8.49 -2.08 1.40
CA GLU A 230 9.89 -2.10 0.99
C GLU A 230 10.44 -3.53 0.98
N PHE A 231 11.16 -3.87 -0.08
CA PHE A 231 11.75 -5.18 -0.29
C PHE A 231 13.27 -5.11 -0.29
N PHE A 232 13.87 -5.42 0.86
CA PHE A 232 15.32 -5.62 1.00
C PHE A 232 15.71 -7.04 0.57
N GLY A 233 15.83 -7.26 -0.73
CA GLY A 233 16.22 -8.55 -1.29
C GLY A 233 15.20 -9.68 -1.08
N GLY A 234 15.63 -10.93 -1.25
CA GLY A 234 14.77 -12.11 -1.12
C GLY A 234 13.96 -12.48 -2.36
N THR A 235 13.03 -13.42 -2.20
CA THR A 235 12.29 -14.10 -3.27
C THR A 235 10.77 -14.16 -3.02
N VAL A 236 10.29 -13.54 -1.93
CA VAL A 236 8.88 -13.56 -1.54
C VAL A 236 7.96 -13.11 -2.66
N ASN A 237 6.85 -13.84 -2.83
CA ASN A 237 5.77 -13.47 -3.73
C ASN A 237 4.62 -12.86 -2.92
N VAL A 238 4.04 -11.78 -3.43
CA VAL A 238 2.96 -11.03 -2.78
C VAL A 238 1.77 -10.82 -3.74
N LYS A 239 0.55 -10.80 -3.21
CA LYS A 239 -0.65 -10.52 -4.01
C LYS A 239 -1.64 -9.63 -3.27
N HIS A 240 -2.43 -8.87 -4.02
CA HIS A 240 -3.50 -8.01 -3.48
C HIS A 240 -2.97 -7.03 -2.42
N LEU A 241 -2.00 -6.19 -2.81
CA LEU A 241 -1.46 -5.16 -1.94
C LEU A 241 -2.17 -3.83 -2.20
N ILE A 242 -2.48 -3.10 -1.12
CA ILE A 242 -3.04 -1.75 -1.19
C ILE A 242 -2.13 -0.81 -0.41
N ALA A 243 -1.58 0.15 -1.12
CA ALA A 243 -0.82 1.27 -0.58
C ALA A 243 -1.72 2.52 -0.66
N PHE A 244 -2.14 3.03 0.50
CA PHE A 244 -3.19 4.06 0.56
C PHE A 244 -2.74 5.27 1.37
N ARG A 245 -2.52 6.38 0.65
CA ARG A 245 -2.04 7.64 1.24
C ARG A 245 -0.75 7.42 2.03
N GLY A 246 0.23 6.69 1.49
CA GLY A 246 1.59 6.66 2.03
C GLY A 246 2.25 8.04 1.92
N TRP A 247 3.18 8.33 2.83
CA TRP A 247 3.96 9.57 2.81
C TRP A 247 5.05 9.49 1.76
N ASP A 248 5.85 8.42 1.77
CA ASP A 248 6.89 8.15 0.77
C ASP A 248 6.48 7.05 -0.20
N ASP A 249 7.37 6.21 -0.72
CA ASP A 249 7.12 5.39 -1.91
C ASP A 249 6.08 4.30 -1.68
N GLU A 250 5.30 3.94 -2.72
CA GLU A 250 4.29 2.89 -2.51
C GLU A 250 4.92 1.49 -2.55
N PHE A 251 5.91 1.30 -3.44
CA PHE A 251 6.64 0.05 -3.60
C PHE A 251 8.12 0.36 -3.87
N ASP A 252 8.96 0.22 -2.85
CA ASP A 252 10.42 0.29 -2.98
C ASP A 252 11.00 -1.14 -3.04
N THR A 253 11.95 -1.35 -3.95
CA THR A 253 12.61 -2.62 -4.15
C THR A 253 14.11 -2.43 -4.33
N ASP A 254 14.88 -3.15 -3.54
CA ASP A 254 16.32 -3.13 -3.65
C ASP A 254 16.95 -4.47 -3.24
N ASN A 255 18.27 -4.42 -3.05
CA ASN A 255 19.08 -5.45 -2.43
C ASN A 255 18.93 -6.87 -3.02
N GLY A 256 18.56 -6.94 -4.30
CA GLY A 256 18.47 -8.18 -5.04
C GLY A 256 17.10 -8.85 -5.06
N TRP A 257 16.01 -8.13 -4.72
CA TRP A 257 14.68 -8.76 -4.65
C TRP A 257 14.27 -9.33 -6.00
N SER A 258 13.83 -10.59 -5.99
CA SER A 258 13.59 -11.37 -7.21
C SER A 258 12.28 -12.16 -7.18
N GLY A 259 11.33 -11.74 -6.34
CA GLY A 259 9.98 -12.29 -6.27
C GLY A 259 8.99 -11.68 -7.26
N MET A 260 7.69 -11.92 -7.02
CA MET A 260 6.59 -11.41 -7.83
C MET A 260 5.54 -10.70 -6.97
N ALA A 261 5.06 -9.56 -7.43
CA ALA A 261 3.92 -8.83 -6.91
C ALA A 261 2.80 -8.76 -7.95
N GLN A 262 1.57 -9.12 -7.58
CA GLN A 262 0.43 -9.09 -8.49
C GLN A 262 -0.83 -8.50 -7.86
N PHE A 263 -1.58 -7.71 -8.64
CA PHE A 263 -2.80 -7.02 -8.21
C PHE A 263 -2.52 -6.00 -7.10
N CYS A 264 -1.67 -5.02 -7.41
CA CYS A 264 -1.30 -3.97 -6.47
C CYS A 264 -2.05 -2.67 -6.80
N LEU A 265 -2.44 -1.93 -5.76
CA LEU A 265 -3.06 -0.61 -5.87
C LEU A 265 -2.27 0.40 -5.05
N GLY A 266 -1.91 1.53 -5.64
CA GLY A 266 -1.47 2.74 -4.95
C GLY A 266 -2.47 3.86 -5.16
N LEU A 267 -2.86 4.57 -4.09
CA LEU A 267 -3.72 5.76 -4.18
C LEU A 267 -3.17 6.88 -3.29
N ARG A 268 -2.67 7.93 -3.94
CA ARG A 268 -2.00 9.06 -3.31
C ARG A 268 -2.95 10.12 -2.77
N ASP A 269 -2.57 10.72 -1.64
CA ASP A 269 -3.09 12.02 -1.21
C ASP A 269 -2.28 13.13 -1.89
N HIS A 270 -2.95 14.04 -2.61
CA HIS A 270 -2.24 15.08 -3.36
C HIS A 270 -1.44 16.07 -2.49
N ASN A 271 -1.71 16.15 -1.18
CA ASN A 271 -1.01 17.06 -0.26
C ASN A 271 0.19 16.45 0.46
N ILE A 272 0.25 15.12 0.57
CA ILE A 272 1.19 14.43 1.47
C ILE A 272 2.25 13.74 0.62
N ALA A 273 3.49 14.24 0.72
CA ALA A 273 4.67 13.68 0.05
C ALA A 273 5.90 13.95 0.93
N ASP A 274 6.85 13.02 0.91
CA ASP A 274 8.07 13.10 1.71
C ASP A 274 9.05 14.12 1.11
N GLN A 275 9.90 14.70 1.95
CA GLN A 275 10.94 15.63 1.51
C GLN A 275 12.03 14.99 0.62
N SER A 276 12.26 13.68 0.73
CA SER A 276 13.14 12.85 -0.12
C SER A 276 12.64 12.86 -1.58
N GLY A 277 11.32 12.80 -1.74
CA GLY A 277 10.57 12.94 -2.96
C GLY A 277 9.88 11.65 -3.40
N SER A 278 8.57 11.63 -3.28
CA SER A 278 7.78 10.39 -3.34
C SER A 278 7.37 9.92 -4.73
N ASN A 279 7.35 8.61 -4.89
CA ASN A 279 7.23 7.85 -6.12
C ASN A 279 6.21 6.72 -6.02
N GLY A 280 5.61 6.31 -7.14
CA GLY A 280 4.82 5.08 -7.16
C GLY A 280 5.68 3.84 -6.95
N PHE A 281 6.71 3.70 -7.78
CA PHE A 281 7.79 2.74 -7.62
C PHE A 281 9.13 3.46 -7.47
N GLU A 282 9.95 2.96 -6.57
CA GLU A 282 11.40 3.13 -6.59
C GLU A 282 12.07 1.76 -6.67
N SER A 283 13.09 1.63 -7.51
CA SER A 283 13.78 0.36 -7.68
C SER A 283 15.26 0.54 -7.94
N ASP A 284 16.04 -0.03 -7.04
CA ASP A 284 17.50 -0.08 -7.04
C ASP A 284 17.98 -1.53 -7.17
N ASN A 285 19.19 -1.77 -7.68
CA ASN A 285 19.84 -3.06 -7.44
C ASN A 285 20.37 -3.16 -6.01
N ASP A 286 21.19 -2.18 -5.67
CA ASP A 286 21.80 -1.93 -4.37
C ASP A 286 22.10 -0.42 -4.31
N ALA A 287 22.44 0.09 -3.13
CA ALA A 287 22.64 1.53 -2.90
C ALA A 287 23.71 2.19 -3.80
N GLN A 288 24.61 1.41 -4.40
CA GLN A 288 25.68 1.89 -5.27
C GLN A 288 25.43 1.52 -6.75
N GLY A 289 24.37 0.77 -7.06
CA GLY A 289 24.07 0.26 -8.38
C GLY A 289 25.15 -0.67 -8.93
N THR A 290 25.73 -1.51 -8.08
CA THR A 290 26.82 -2.41 -8.48
C THR A 290 26.34 -3.58 -9.35
N LEU A 291 27.27 -4.45 -9.74
CA LEU A 291 26.99 -5.71 -10.44
C LEU A 291 26.76 -6.90 -9.47
N ALA A 292 26.49 -6.63 -8.18
CA ALA A 292 26.30 -7.67 -7.19
C ALA A 292 25.04 -8.50 -7.46
N GLU A 293 25.19 -9.83 -7.40
CA GLU A 293 24.09 -10.79 -7.49
C GLU A 293 23.57 -11.20 -6.10
N PRO A 294 22.28 -11.56 -5.97
CA PRO A 294 21.24 -11.51 -7.01
C PRO A 294 20.88 -10.08 -7.42
N PHE A 295 20.49 -9.89 -8.68
CA PHE A 295 19.99 -8.59 -9.13
C PHE A 295 18.56 -8.33 -8.65
N THR A 296 18.22 -7.08 -8.32
CA THR A 296 16.82 -6.67 -8.14
C THR A 296 16.12 -6.80 -9.47
N LYS A 297 15.30 -7.83 -9.60
CA LYS A 297 14.71 -8.28 -10.87
C LYS A 297 13.26 -8.71 -10.74
N GLY A 298 12.63 -8.29 -9.65
CA GLY A 298 11.26 -8.63 -9.29
C GLY A 298 10.25 -8.27 -10.39
N ILE A 299 9.11 -8.93 -10.32
CA ILE A 299 8.05 -8.84 -11.33
C ILE A 299 6.81 -8.21 -10.70
N PHE A 300 6.39 -7.05 -11.19
CA PHE A 300 5.10 -6.46 -10.92
C PHE A 300 4.15 -6.71 -12.09
N CYS A 301 2.96 -7.22 -11.80
CA CYS A 301 1.91 -7.46 -12.78
C CYS A 301 0.56 -6.92 -12.29
N ASN A 302 -0.21 -6.28 -13.17
CA ASN A 302 -1.55 -5.77 -12.85
C ASN A 302 -1.54 -4.75 -11.70
N VAL A 303 -0.69 -3.72 -11.82
CA VAL A 303 -0.61 -2.64 -10.83
C VAL A 303 -1.41 -1.43 -11.31
N THR A 304 -2.17 -0.83 -10.41
CA THR A 304 -2.81 0.47 -10.63
C THR A 304 -2.21 1.48 -9.68
N LEU A 305 -1.55 2.51 -10.20
CA LEU A 305 -1.04 3.63 -9.41
C LEU A 305 -1.84 4.89 -9.75
N LEU A 306 -2.54 5.41 -8.75
CA LEU A 306 -3.30 6.66 -8.82
C LEU A 306 -2.53 7.74 -8.08
N GLY A 307 -1.78 8.52 -8.84
CA GLY A 307 -0.91 9.59 -8.37
C GLY A 307 -1.66 10.86 -7.93
N PRO A 308 -0.91 11.87 -7.49
CA PRO A 308 -1.45 13.08 -6.88
C PRO A 308 -2.15 14.03 -7.87
N ILE A 309 -1.86 13.93 -9.16
CA ILE A 309 -2.42 14.80 -10.20
C ILE A 309 -3.67 14.15 -10.78
N ASN A 310 -4.81 14.82 -10.65
CA ASN A 310 -6.07 14.30 -11.16
C ASN A 310 -7.04 15.44 -11.55
N PRO A 311 -8.17 15.14 -12.21
CA PRO A 311 -9.10 16.17 -12.67
C PRO A 311 -9.71 17.03 -11.55
N ASN A 312 -9.82 16.49 -10.35
CA ASN A 312 -10.33 17.22 -9.18
C ASN A 312 -9.23 18.03 -8.49
N ASN A 313 -7.96 17.71 -8.76
CA ASN A 313 -6.84 18.40 -8.17
C ASN A 313 -5.61 18.47 -9.08
N THR A 314 -5.40 19.64 -9.68
CA THR A 314 -4.22 19.94 -10.50
C THR A 314 -3.08 20.56 -9.70
N THR A 315 -3.32 20.93 -8.42
CA THR A 315 -2.31 21.49 -7.53
C THR A 315 -1.91 20.44 -6.49
N TYR A 316 -0.66 20.01 -6.55
CA TYR A 316 -0.16 18.92 -5.73
C TYR A 316 1.12 19.33 -5.01
N ASN A 317 1.47 18.58 -3.96
CA ASN A 317 2.73 18.76 -3.26
C ASN A 317 3.91 18.49 -4.21
N GLN A 318 4.79 19.48 -4.39
CA GLN A 318 5.90 19.43 -5.35
C GLN A 318 7.01 18.44 -4.98
N GLN A 319 6.88 17.78 -3.83
CA GLN A 319 7.74 16.66 -3.49
C GLN A 319 7.37 15.35 -4.17
N PHE A 320 6.16 15.19 -4.71
CA PHE A 320 5.92 14.08 -5.62
C PHE A 320 6.84 14.15 -6.85
N LYS A 321 7.37 13.01 -7.28
CA LYS A 321 8.33 12.96 -8.39
C LYS A 321 7.88 12.03 -9.52
N ARG A 322 7.88 10.70 -9.35
CA ARG A 322 7.68 9.76 -10.48
C ARG A 322 6.63 8.69 -10.21
N ALA A 323 5.96 8.20 -11.25
CA ALA A 323 5.16 6.98 -11.11
C ALA A 323 6.07 5.75 -11.01
N ALA A 324 7.16 5.72 -11.77
CA ALA A 324 8.23 4.73 -11.64
C ALA A 324 9.61 5.38 -11.80
N HIS A 325 10.45 5.26 -10.77
CA HIS A 325 11.87 5.61 -10.79
C HIS A 325 12.70 4.34 -10.78
N LEU A 326 13.21 3.94 -11.94
CA LEU A 326 13.99 2.71 -12.11
C LEU A 326 15.47 3.07 -12.25
N ARG A 327 16.26 2.77 -11.22
CA ARG A 327 17.61 3.33 -11.08
C ARG A 327 18.61 2.30 -10.57
N ARG A 328 19.87 2.73 -10.40
CA ARG A 328 20.98 1.96 -9.81
C ARG A 328 21.03 0.48 -10.24
N ASN A 329 21.11 0.24 -11.56
CA ASN A 329 21.27 -1.10 -12.15
C ASN A 329 20.12 -2.11 -11.87
N THR A 330 18.92 -1.63 -11.55
CA THR A 330 17.74 -2.50 -11.43
C THR A 330 17.45 -3.24 -12.76
N LYS A 331 16.89 -4.45 -12.62
CA LYS A 331 16.35 -5.30 -13.70
C LYS A 331 14.85 -5.57 -13.47
N LEU A 332 14.17 -4.63 -12.82
CA LEU A 332 12.73 -4.71 -12.52
C LEU A 332 11.91 -4.96 -13.78
N LYS A 333 10.82 -5.69 -13.62
CA LYS A 333 9.88 -6.01 -14.71
C LYS A 333 8.48 -5.59 -14.30
N VAL A 334 7.86 -4.72 -15.09
CA VAL A 334 6.51 -4.20 -14.85
C VAL A 334 5.64 -4.53 -16.06
N PHE A 335 4.52 -5.22 -15.81
CA PHE A 335 3.58 -5.67 -16.84
C PHE A 335 2.14 -5.27 -16.53
N ASN A 336 1.34 -5.07 -17.59
CA ASN A 336 -0.13 -4.95 -17.52
C ASN A 336 -0.61 -3.92 -16.48
N SER A 337 0.11 -2.80 -16.33
CA SER A 337 -0.09 -1.85 -15.25
C SER A 337 -0.52 -0.48 -15.78
N VAL A 338 -1.28 0.26 -14.97
CA VAL A 338 -1.78 1.60 -15.29
C VAL A 338 -1.22 2.57 -14.26
N LEU A 339 -0.40 3.52 -14.71
CA LEU A 339 0.24 4.52 -13.87
C LEU A 339 -0.28 5.91 -14.25
N VAL A 340 -0.96 6.56 -13.31
CA VAL A 340 -1.81 7.71 -13.57
C VAL A 340 -1.38 8.90 -12.72
N GLY A 341 -1.22 10.08 -13.32
CA GLY A 341 -1.26 11.34 -12.56
C GLY A 341 -0.01 11.66 -11.75
N PHE A 342 1.19 11.49 -12.32
CA PHE A 342 2.46 11.85 -11.67
C PHE A 342 3.21 12.97 -12.42
N PRO A 343 4.12 13.72 -11.77
CA PRO A 343 4.95 14.70 -12.45
C PRO A 343 5.79 14.07 -13.57
N VAL A 344 6.38 12.90 -13.31
CA VAL A 344 6.99 12.05 -14.33
C VAL A 344 6.32 10.68 -14.32
N GLY A 345 5.97 10.12 -15.48
CA GLY A 345 5.44 8.76 -15.60
C GLY A 345 6.53 7.72 -15.32
N LEU A 346 7.43 7.52 -16.28
CA LEU A 346 8.55 6.60 -16.18
C LEU A 346 9.88 7.37 -16.29
N LEU A 347 10.77 7.15 -15.32
CA LEU A 347 12.16 7.58 -15.35
C LEU A 347 13.07 6.35 -15.30
N ILE A 348 13.90 6.17 -16.32
CA ILE A 348 15.03 5.22 -16.28
C ILE A 348 16.30 6.03 -16.01
N ASP A 349 16.93 5.77 -14.87
CA ASP A 349 17.98 6.61 -14.32
C ASP A 349 19.30 5.84 -14.13
N GLY A 350 20.28 6.20 -14.95
CA GLY A 350 21.64 5.71 -14.88
C GLY A 350 21.98 4.69 -15.96
N THR A 351 23.22 4.78 -16.45
CA THR A 351 23.71 4.02 -17.61
C THR A 351 23.52 2.51 -17.50
N LEU A 352 23.66 1.93 -16.31
CA LEU A 352 23.47 0.49 -16.11
C LEU A 352 22.00 0.07 -16.21
N ALA A 353 21.07 0.85 -15.65
CA ALA A 353 19.63 0.58 -15.80
C ALA A 353 19.18 0.74 -17.26
N GLU A 354 19.70 1.76 -17.96
CA GLU A 354 19.49 1.95 -19.40
C GLU A 354 20.05 0.79 -20.23
N THR A 355 21.23 0.28 -19.88
CA THR A 355 21.83 -0.91 -20.52
C THR A 355 20.97 -2.15 -20.29
N ASN A 356 20.46 -2.36 -19.07
CA ASN A 356 19.54 -3.46 -18.76
C ASN A 356 18.24 -3.35 -19.59
N ALA A 357 17.74 -2.13 -19.82
CA ALA A 357 16.58 -1.89 -20.66
C ALA A 357 16.87 -2.25 -22.14
N GLN A 358 18.03 -1.85 -22.67
CA GLN A 358 18.46 -2.20 -24.03
C GLN A 358 18.65 -3.71 -24.23
N ASN A 359 19.15 -4.39 -23.20
CA ASN A 359 19.39 -5.84 -23.22
C ASN A 359 18.11 -6.67 -22.96
N GLY A 360 16.99 -6.03 -22.66
CA GLY A 360 15.73 -6.72 -22.34
C GLY A 360 15.68 -7.36 -20.94
N GLU A 361 16.54 -6.93 -20.03
CA GLU A 361 16.61 -7.41 -18.65
C GLU A 361 15.73 -6.61 -17.69
N LEU A 362 15.68 -5.29 -17.89
CA LEU A 362 14.65 -4.39 -17.34
C LEU A 362 13.50 -4.32 -18.34
N ILE A 363 12.28 -4.62 -17.89
CA ILE A 363 11.11 -4.72 -18.77
C ILE A 363 10.00 -3.80 -18.30
N PHE A 364 9.46 -3.00 -19.22
CA PHE A 364 8.24 -2.23 -19.00
C PHE A 364 7.34 -2.46 -20.22
N LYS A 365 6.32 -3.30 -20.07
CA LYS A 365 5.58 -3.86 -21.20
C LYS A 365 4.07 -3.96 -20.91
N ASP A 366 3.24 -3.77 -21.93
CA ASP A 366 1.77 -3.81 -21.85
C ASP A 366 1.22 -2.82 -20.79
N ASN A 367 1.94 -1.72 -20.55
CA ASN A 367 1.59 -0.73 -19.53
C ASN A 367 0.95 0.52 -20.14
N VAL A 368 0.17 1.23 -19.33
CA VAL A 368 -0.44 2.52 -19.68
C VAL A 368 0.08 3.61 -18.76
N LEU A 369 0.61 4.68 -19.35
CA LEU A 369 0.86 5.96 -18.67
C LEU A 369 -0.28 6.92 -19.00
N SER A 370 -0.82 7.62 -18.01
CA SER A 370 -1.87 8.61 -18.24
C SER A 370 -1.80 9.80 -17.29
N GLY A 371 -2.17 10.98 -17.78
CA GLY A 371 -2.26 12.18 -16.93
C GLY A 371 -0.95 12.62 -16.27
N CYS A 372 0.20 12.10 -16.72
CA CYS A 372 1.49 12.53 -16.23
C CYS A 372 1.93 13.84 -16.91
N VAL A 373 2.65 14.71 -16.20
CA VAL A 373 3.14 15.98 -16.79
C VAL A 373 4.20 15.68 -17.85
N THR A 374 5.18 14.85 -17.50
CA THR A 374 6.17 14.28 -18.42
C THR A 374 6.01 12.77 -18.45
N ASN A 375 5.65 12.16 -19.58
CA ASN A 375 5.40 10.72 -19.58
C ASN A 375 6.68 9.89 -19.45
N LEU A 376 7.74 10.24 -20.19
CA LEU A 376 8.99 9.49 -20.25
C LEU A 376 10.16 10.44 -19.99
N ALA A 377 11.10 10.01 -19.13
CA ALA A 377 12.31 10.76 -18.83
C ALA A 377 13.51 9.83 -18.64
N VAL A 378 14.69 10.39 -18.80
CA VAL A 378 15.98 9.76 -18.49
C VAL A 378 16.80 10.67 -17.59
N ALA A 379 17.89 10.15 -17.02
CA ALA A 379 18.84 10.94 -16.26
C ALA A 379 19.33 12.16 -17.06
N SER A 380 19.54 13.29 -16.39
CA SER A 380 20.03 14.51 -17.03
C SER A 380 21.37 14.25 -17.74
N GLY A 381 21.45 14.57 -19.04
CA GLY A 381 22.64 14.35 -19.86
C GLY A 381 22.75 12.97 -20.50
N SER A 382 21.82 12.04 -20.20
CA SER A 382 21.73 10.76 -20.89
C SER A 382 21.34 10.93 -22.36
N THR A 383 21.86 10.05 -23.20
CA THR A 383 21.50 9.93 -24.62
C THR A 383 20.60 8.72 -24.90
N PHE A 384 20.14 8.02 -23.86
CA PHE A 384 19.24 6.87 -24.02
C PHE A 384 17.90 7.32 -24.62
N ASP A 385 17.55 6.78 -25.78
CA ASP A 385 16.27 7.06 -26.43
C ASP A 385 15.15 6.19 -25.82
N ILE A 386 14.68 6.65 -24.65
CA ILE A 386 13.57 6.00 -23.93
C ILE A 386 12.28 5.97 -24.76
N SER A 387 12.08 6.91 -25.67
CA SER A 387 10.86 6.95 -26.50
C SER A 387 10.88 5.82 -27.52
N THR A 388 12.01 5.59 -28.19
CA THR A 388 12.16 4.44 -29.11
C THR A 388 12.07 3.12 -28.34
N TRP A 389 12.70 3.01 -27.17
CA TRP A 389 12.63 1.80 -26.36
C TRP A 389 11.20 1.50 -25.88
N PHE A 390 10.48 2.49 -25.36
CA PHE A 390 9.12 2.34 -24.85
C PHE A 390 8.11 1.93 -25.94
N ASN A 391 8.29 2.46 -27.16
CA ASN A 391 7.44 2.20 -28.32
C ASN A 391 7.95 1.04 -29.20
N ALA A 392 9.01 0.34 -28.80
CA ALA A 392 9.57 -0.74 -29.61
C ALA A 392 8.54 -1.85 -29.86
N GLN A 393 8.65 -2.51 -31.02
CA GLN A 393 7.72 -3.57 -31.41
C GLN A 393 7.62 -4.66 -30.34
N GLY A 394 6.39 -4.99 -29.93
CA GLY A 394 6.14 -6.00 -28.90
C GLY A 394 6.20 -5.50 -27.46
N GLN A 395 6.49 -4.21 -27.22
CA GLN A 395 6.33 -3.58 -25.91
C GLN A 395 4.87 -3.23 -25.58
N ASN A 396 4.06 -2.91 -26.59
CA ASN A 396 2.62 -2.61 -26.46
C ASN A 396 2.25 -1.58 -25.36
N ASN A 397 3.19 -0.72 -24.96
CA ASN A 397 2.89 0.32 -23.99
C ASN A 397 2.04 1.43 -24.64
N GLN A 398 1.26 2.13 -23.83
CA GLN A 398 0.39 3.21 -24.27
C GLN A 398 0.58 4.46 -23.42
N ILE A 399 0.48 5.62 -24.05
CA ILE A 399 0.29 6.90 -23.37
C ILE A 399 -1.11 7.38 -23.72
N LEU A 400 -2.01 7.43 -22.74
CA LEU A 400 -3.41 7.80 -22.92
C LEU A 400 -3.76 9.11 -22.20
N SER A 401 -4.73 9.84 -22.72
CA SER A 401 -5.38 10.91 -21.96
C SER A 401 -6.16 10.32 -20.78
N LEU A 402 -6.34 11.09 -19.71
CA LEU A 402 -7.12 10.65 -18.54
C LEU A 402 -8.54 10.23 -18.92
N SER A 403 -9.18 10.95 -19.85
CA SER A 403 -10.51 10.58 -20.38
C SER A 403 -10.51 9.23 -21.10
N GLY A 404 -9.39 8.83 -21.70
CA GLY A 404 -9.25 7.53 -22.36
C GLY A 404 -9.27 6.33 -21.40
N LEU A 405 -9.05 6.55 -20.11
CA LEU A 405 -9.15 5.51 -19.09
C LEU A 405 -10.59 5.29 -18.57
N MET A 406 -11.52 6.21 -18.90
CA MET A 406 -12.91 6.17 -18.43
C MET A 406 -13.03 6.01 -16.90
N LEU A 407 -12.14 6.65 -16.13
CA LEU A 407 -12.17 6.57 -14.67
C LEU A 407 -13.38 7.31 -14.10
N ASN A 408 -13.88 6.84 -12.95
CA ASN A 408 -14.97 7.49 -12.25
C ASN A 408 -14.50 8.83 -11.65
N SER A 409 -15.38 9.83 -11.58
CA SER A 409 -15.05 11.11 -10.93
C SER A 409 -14.65 10.97 -9.46
N ASN A 410 -15.13 9.91 -8.80
CA ASN A 410 -14.80 9.56 -7.40
C ASN A 410 -13.57 8.65 -7.28
N THR A 411 -12.83 8.35 -8.34
CA THR A 411 -11.64 7.48 -8.26
C THR A 411 -10.61 7.99 -7.25
N TRP A 412 -10.44 9.31 -7.13
CA TRP A 412 -9.54 9.95 -6.16
C TRP A 412 -10.21 10.41 -4.86
N ASN A 413 -11.45 10.01 -4.60
CA ASN A 413 -12.10 10.35 -3.33
C ASN A 413 -11.46 9.54 -2.19
N LEU A 414 -10.64 10.18 -1.37
CA LEU A 414 -9.91 9.52 -0.28
C LEU A 414 -10.80 9.00 0.85
N ASN A 415 -12.06 9.41 0.93
CA ASN A 415 -13.00 8.86 1.92
C ASN A 415 -13.77 7.66 1.37
N ASN A 416 -14.04 7.65 0.06
CA ASN A 416 -14.81 6.60 -0.60
C ASN A 416 -14.42 6.48 -2.09
N PRO A 417 -13.26 5.87 -2.39
CA PRO A 417 -12.74 5.82 -3.75
C PRO A 417 -13.56 4.86 -4.62
N PHE A 418 -13.89 5.28 -5.84
CA PHE A 418 -14.52 4.40 -6.83
C PHE A 418 -13.49 3.95 -7.86
N LEU A 419 -12.96 2.73 -7.68
CA LEU A 419 -11.78 2.23 -8.39
C LEU A 419 -12.08 1.46 -9.68
N LEU A 420 -13.36 1.26 -10.01
CA LEU A 420 -13.77 0.62 -11.26
C LEU A 420 -13.93 1.66 -12.39
N PRO A 421 -13.52 1.34 -13.62
CA PRO A 421 -13.84 2.16 -14.79
C PRO A 421 -15.35 2.32 -14.96
N GLN A 422 -15.75 3.42 -15.59
CA GLN A 422 -17.11 3.63 -16.06
C GLN A 422 -17.42 2.62 -17.18
N ALA A 423 -18.61 2.02 -17.10
CA ALA A 423 -19.10 1.04 -18.06
C ALA A 423 -19.55 1.68 -19.37
#